data_AF-A0A2A4IUG3-F1
#
_entry.id   AF-A0A2A4IUG3-F1
#
_cell.length_a   1.000
_cell.length_b   1.000
_cell.length_c   1.000
_cell.angle_alpha   90.00
_cell.angle_beta   90.00
_cell.angle_gamma   90.00
#
_symmetry.space_group_name_H-M   'P 1'
#
loop_
_entity.id
_entity.type
_entity.pdbx_description
1 polymer ?
#
loop_
_entity_poly.entity_id
_entity_poly.type
_entity_poly.pdbx_seq_one_letter_code
_entity_poly.pdbx_strand_id
1 'polypeptide(L)'
;MSSIMDERVTDEIEALEAILMDDVVIKRVGDVPQSIETVLHPSTGDDIDQQYVCATLIVKLTPGYPDTSPEVTLRNPRGLDDEVLANIHLQIREKLADCIGQPVVFELIELIRECLTESNLPSGQCMICLFGFTKGDMFIKTECYHYFHSHCLALHLLSSRQYYEEEKEKLAPWQQMTRAPFKEICPICRIEVTIDPSSLAGAPPPLSSVNAAPFFLTDEMKVSDHAPPPISSVNAEPFILTDEMKELQRKMADLLAYQQAKGGIIGYGDSGPAPLTITTPEDNENNDNNGTSGCSQDSKVSNANSGIINNRQSGNGNSSNDNSAPGSPAARPAYRGPY
;
A
#
# COMPACT_ATOMS: atom_id res chain seq x y z
N MET A 1 -4.04 -1.06 -55.54
CA MET A 1 -5.20 -0.15 -55.60
C MET A 1 -5.06 0.78 -54.43
N SER A 2 -5.09 2.10 -54.60
CA SER A 2 -5.23 2.99 -53.45
C SER A 2 -6.60 2.77 -52.86
N SER A 3 -6.66 2.57 -51.53
CA SER A 3 -7.92 2.78 -50.83
C SER A 3 -8.16 4.28 -50.83
N ILE A 4 -9.12 4.75 -51.62
CA ILE A 4 -9.60 6.12 -51.50
C ILE A 4 -10.33 6.15 -50.17
N MET A 5 -9.76 6.85 -49.18
CA MET A 5 -10.48 7.14 -47.94
C MET A 5 -11.63 8.09 -48.24
N ASP A 6 -12.70 7.97 -47.48
CA ASP A 6 -13.83 8.88 -47.57
C ASP A 6 -13.43 10.25 -47.02
N GLU A 7 -13.73 11.31 -47.79
CA GLU A 7 -13.43 12.71 -47.44
C GLU A 7 -14.06 13.08 -46.08
N ARG A 8 -15.25 12.55 -45.77
CA ARG A 8 -15.92 12.71 -44.47
C ARG A 8 -15.08 12.22 -43.29
N VAL A 9 -14.23 11.21 -43.51
CA VAL A 9 -13.41 10.56 -42.47
C VAL A 9 -12.03 11.20 -42.37
N THR A 10 -11.47 11.73 -43.46
CA THR A 10 -10.27 12.58 -43.37
C THR A 10 -10.56 13.87 -42.62
N ASP A 11 -11.69 14.52 -42.92
CA ASP A 11 -12.08 15.80 -42.33
C ASP A 11 -12.37 15.66 -40.82
N GLU A 12 -13.07 14.60 -40.40
CA GLU A 12 -13.27 14.27 -38.98
C GLU A 12 -11.94 14.08 -38.25
N ILE A 13 -10.98 13.40 -38.87
CA ILE A 13 -9.69 13.09 -38.26
C ILE A 13 -8.79 14.33 -38.16
N GLU A 14 -8.75 15.17 -39.19
CA GLU A 14 -8.02 16.45 -39.13
C GLU A 14 -8.66 17.38 -38.08
N ALA A 15 -9.99 17.41 -37.98
CA ALA A 15 -10.68 18.16 -36.93
C ALA A 15 -10.37 17.63 -35.52
N LEU A 16 -10.32 16.31 -35.31
CA LEU A 16 -9.96 15.71 -34.02
C LEU A 16 -8.51 16.02 -33.64
N GLU A 17 -7.55 15.86 -34.57
CA GLU A 17 -6.14 16.17 -34.34
C GLU A 17 -5.94 17.70 -34.08
N ALA A 18 -6.75 18.57 -34.69
CA ALA A 18 -6.70 20.02 -34.46
C ALA A 18 -7.38 20.48 -33.15
N ILE A 19 -8.46 19.82 -32.70
CA ILE A 19 -9.23 20.21 -31.51
C ILE A 19 -8.65 19.60 -30.22
N LEU A 20 -8.19 18.35 -30.29
CA LEU A 20 -7.74 17.59 -29.11
C LEU A 20 -6.21 17.56 -28.96
N MET A 21 -5.47 17.91 -30.01
CA MET A 21 -3.99 17.98 -30.00
C MET A 21 -3.36 16.69 -29.46
N ASP A 22 -2.69 16.73 -28.30
CA ASP A 22 -2.01 15.58 -27.69
C ASP A 22 -2.98 14.61 -26.95
N ASP A 23 -4.23 14.99 -26.70
CA ASP A 23 -5.23 14.17 -25.98
C ASP A 23 -5.88 13.08 -26.85
N VAL A 24 -5.52 13.00 -28.15
CA VAL A 24 -6.05 12.00 -29.09
C VAL A 24 -4.93 11.18 -29.75
N VAL A 25 -5.07 9.85 -29.70
CA VAL A 25 -4.11 8.89 -30.24
C VAL A 25 -4.74 8.13 -31.41
N ILE A 26 -4.44 8.56 -32.63
CA ILE A 26 -4.97 7.95 -33.86
C ILE A 26 -3.99 6.90 -34.40
N LYS A 27 -4.38 5.63 -34.28
CA LYS A 27 -3.57 4.48 -34.71
C LYS A 27 -3.83 4.20 -36.19
N ARG A 28 -2.84 4.50 -37.02
CA ARG A 28 -2.86 4.30 -38.49
C ARG A 28 -2.05 3.06 -38.89
N VAL A 29 -2.53 2.32 -39.89
CA VAL A 29 -1.85 1.16 -40.48
C VAL A 29 -1.46 1.51 -41.90
N GLY A 30 -0.22 2.01 -42.06
CA GLY A 30 0.14 2.80 -43.22
C GLY A 30 -0.59 4.15 -43.16
N ASP A 31 -1.23 4.55 -44.26
CA ASP A 31 -1.97 5.81 -44.37
C ASP A 31 -3.37 5.74 -43.73
N VAL A 32 -3.92 4.52 -43.57
CA VAL A 32 -5.33 4.31 -43.19
C VAL A 32 -5.49 4.30 -41.65
N PRO A 33 -6.37 5.13 -41.07
CA PRO A 33 -6.70 5.11 -39.65
C PRO A 33 -7.53 3.87 -39.30
N GLN A 34 -7.16 3.20 -38.21
CA GLN A 34 -7.84 1.98 -37.76
C GLN A 34 -8.59 2.18 -36.44
N SER A 35 -8.04 2.96 -35.51
CA SER A 35 -8.71 3.28 -34.26
C SER A 35 -8.26 4.60 -33.66
N ILE A 36 -9.19 5.31 -33.05
CA ILE A 36 -9.01 6.56 -32.30
C ILE A 36 -9.14 6.22 -30.81
N GLU A 37 -8.15 6.60 -30.00
CA GLU A 37 -8.14 6.42 -28.55
C GLU A 37 -7.93 7.77 -27.86
N THR A 38 -8.75 8.10 -26.86
CA THR A 38 -8.64 9.37 -26.11
C THR A 38 -9.09 9.17 -24.65
N VAL A 39 -8.51 9.93 -23.73
CA VAL A 39 -8.85 9.87 -22.30
C VAL A 39 -9.81 11.01 -21.97
N LEU A 40 -11.04 10.66 -21.62
CA LEU A 40 -12.11 11.62 -21.37
C LEU A 40 -12.23 11.92 -19.88
N HIS A 41 -12.31 13.22 -19.60
CA HIS A 41 -12.45 13.83 -18.28
C HIS A 41 -13.72 14.71 -18.28
N PRO A 42 -14.34 14.97 -17.12
CA PRO A 42 -15.46 15.90 -16.99
C PRO A 42 -15.03 17.35 -17.28
N SER A 43 -15.98 18.16 -17.76
CA SER A 43 -15.78 19.56 -18.13
C SER A 43 -15.75 20.48 -16.91
N THR A 44 -14.64 20.43 -16.15
CA THR A 44 -14.44 21.15 -14.88
C THR A 44 -13.90 22.57 -15.03
N GLY A 45 -13.83 23.12 -16.25
CA GLY A 45 -13.16 24.39 -16.51
C GLY A 45 -11.64 24.29 -16.33
N ASP A 46 -11.07 23.19 -16.83
CA ASP A 46 -9.65 22.83 -16.80
C ASP A 46 -9.03 22.62 -15.39
N ASP A 47 -9.86 22.58 -14.35
CA ASP A 47 -9.46 22.21 -12.99
C ASP A 47 -9.29 20.68 -12.88
N ILE A 48 -8.03 20.23 -12.91
CA ILE A 48 -7.59 18.82 -12.83
C ILE A 48 -7.87 18.20 -11.44
N ASP A 49 -7.86 19.01 -10.38
CA ASP A 49 -8.14 18.57 -9.01
C ASP A 49 -9.64 18.30 -8.81
N GLN A 50 -10.50 18.94 -9.61
CA GLN A 50 -11.93 18.65 -9.69
C GLN A 50 -12.32 17.52 -10.68
N GLN A 51 -11.39 17.00 -11.50
CA GLN A 51 -11.67 15.88 -12.40
C GLN A 51 -11.66 14.55 -11.64
N TYR A 52 -12.75 14.20 -10.97
CA TYR A 52 -12.81 13.02 -10.11
C TYR A 52 -13.01 11.72 -10.90
N VAL A 53 -13.78 11.76 -11.99
CA VAL A 53 -14.05 10.60 -12.86
C VAL A 53 -13.27 10.68 -14.17
N CYS A 54 -12.98 9.53 -14.79
CA CYS A 54 -12.48 9.47 -16.17
C CYS A 54 -12.77 8.13 -16.85
N ALA A 55 -12.70 8.09 -18.17
CA ALA A 55 -12.79 6.88 -18.98
C ALA A 55 -11.98 7.02 -20.29
N THR A 56 -11.35 5.94 -20.75
CA THR A 56 -10.69 5.91 -22.06
C THR A 56 -11.69 5.49 -23.13
N LEU A 57 -12.02 6.38 -24.06
CA LEU A 57 -12.80 6.05 -25.25
C LEU A 57 -11.88 5.42 -26.29
N ILE A 58 -12.30 4.28 -26.86
CA ILE A 58 -11.65 3.66 -28.01
C ILE A 58 -12.71 3.39 -29.08
N VAL A 59 -12.57 4.07 -30.22
CA VAL A 59 -13.39 3.89 -31.41
C VAL A 59 -12.56 3.18 -32.48
N LYS A 60 -13.00 2.03 -32.98
CA LYS A 60 -12.38 1.38 -34.16
C LYS A 60 -13.23 1.67 -35.38
N LEU A 61 -12.60 2.20 -36.43
CA LEU A 61 -13.28 2.55 -37.66
C LEU A 61 -13.54 1.27 -38.46
N THR A 62 -14.82 1.00 -38.75
CA THR A 62 -15.22 -0.15 -39.57
C THR A 62 -14.99 0.17 -41.05
N PRO A 63 -14.73 -0.83 -41.93
CA PRO A 63 -14.41 -0.56 -43.35
C PRO A 63 -15.51 0.09 -44.19
N GLY A 64 -16.72 0.28 -43.64
CA GLY A 64 -17.83 1.03 -44.26
C GLY A 64 -18.18 2.32 -43.52
N TYR A 65 -17.40 2.74 -42.53
CA TYR A 65 -17.61 4.00 -41.80
C TYR A 65 -17.45 5.21 -42.75
N PRO A 66 -18.34 6.23 -42.71
CA PRO A 66 -19.40 6.45 -41.73
C PRO A 66 -20.77 5.83 -42.07
N ASP A 67 -20.92 5.21 -43.24
CA ASP A 67 -22.18 4.56 -43.66
C ASP A 67 -22.50 3.27 -42.88
N THR A 68 -21.52 2.75 -42.12
CA THR A 68 -21.71 1.73 -41.08
C THR A 68 -21.12 2.20 -39.74
N SER A 69 -21.83 1.95 -38.63
CA SER A 69 -21.35 2.27 -37.27
C SER A 69 -19.92 1.74 -37.00
N PRO A 70 -19.07 2.52 -36.31
CA PRO A 70 -17.78 2.05 -35.80
C PRO A 70 -17.98 1.13 -34.58
N GLU A 71 -16.92 0.42 -34.17
CA GLU A 71 -16.92 -0.36 -32.92
C GLU A 71 -16.44 0.53 -31.77
N VAL A 72 -17.35 0.92 -30.87
CA VAL A 72 -17.07 1.80 -29.73
C VAL A 72 -16.92 1.00 -28.45
N THR A 73 -15.85 1.23 -27.70
CA THR A 73 -15.60 0.62 -26.38
C THR A 73 -15.10 1.66 -25.38
N LEU A 74 -15.52 1.53 -24.12
CA LEU A 74 -14.97 2.28 -23.00
C LEU A 74 -14.00 1.37 -22.24
N ARG A 75 -12.85 1.91 -21.84
CA ARG A 75 -11.84 1.21 -21.04
C ARG A 75 -11.41 2.04 -19.85
N ASN A 76 -10.93 1.36 -18.82
CA ASN A 76 -10.45 1.96 -17.58
C ASN A 76 -11.41 3.03 -16.98
N PRO A 77 -12.73 2.78 -16.87
CA PRO A 77 -13.61 3.71 -16.16
C PRO A 77 -13.16 3.82 -14.70
N ARG A 78 -13.13 5.04 -14.16
CA ARG A 78 -12.68 5.33 -12.79
C ARG A 78 -13.63 6.31 -12.13
N GLY A 79 -14.10 5.96 -10.93
CA GLY A 79 -15.11 6.73 -10.19
C GLY A 79 -16.53 6.62 -10.76
N LEU A 80 -16.78 5.67 -11.67
CA LEU A 80 -18.09 5.36 -12.25
C LEU A 80 -18.53 3.96 -11.84
N ASP A 81 -19.83 3.76 -11.68
CA ASP A 81 -20.46 2.48 -11.36
C ASP A 81 -21.09 1.83 -12.60
N ASP A 82 -21.53 0.58 -12.45
CA ASP A 82 -22.11 -0.20 -13.54
C ASP A 82 -23.44 0.38 -14.04
N GLU A 83 -24.19 1.14 -13.23
CA GLU A 83 -25.46 1.76 -13.63
C GLU A 83 -25.22 3.01 -14.50
N VAL A 84 -24.31 3.90 -14.07
CA VAL A 84 -23.86 5.06 -14.85
C VAL A 84 -23.19 4.60 -16.15
N LEU A 85 -22.31 3.60 -16.08
CA LEU A 85 -21.61 3.05 -17.25
C LEU A 85 -22.59 2.39 -18.25
N ALA A 86 -23.61 1.68 -17.76
CA ALA A 86 -24.67 1.14 -18.61
C ALA A 86 -25.52 2.24 -19.27
N ASN A 87 -25.79 3.35 -18.57
CA ASN A 87 -26.48 4.51 -19.13
C ASN A 87 -25.66 5.21 -20.23
N ILE A 88 -24.35 5.40 -20.02
CA ILE A 88 -23.44 5.92 -21.05
C ILE A 88 -23.42 4.99 -22.27
N HIS A 89 -23.35 3.66 -22.06
CA HIS A 89 -23.44 2.68 -23.14
C HIS A 89 -24.82 2.60 -23.82
N LEU A 90 -25.90 3.09 -23.21
CA LEU A 90 -27.19 3.27 -23.87
C LEU A 90 -27.13 4.49 -24.81
N GLN A 91 -26.79 5.66 -24.28
CA GLN A 91 -26.72 6.91 -25.04
C GLN A 91 -25.74 6.83 -26.23
N ILE A 92 -24.58 6.17 -26.06
CA ILE A 92 -23.65 5.89 -27.17
C ILE A 92 -24.35 5.10 -28.29
N ARG A 93 -25.14 4.06 -27.97
CA ARG A 93 -25.80 3.23 -28.99
C ARG A 93 -26.94 3.96 -29.70
N GLU A 94 -27.64 4.84 -29.00
CA GLU A 94 -28.68 5.70 -29.58
C GLU A 94 -28.04 6.72 -30.53
N LYS A 95 -26.99 7.40 -30.08
CA LYS A 95 -26.23 8.36 -30.90
C LYS A 95 -25.61 7.71 -32.16
N LEU A 96 -25.09 6.49 -32.03
CA LEU A 96 -24.58 5.69 -33.16
C LEU A 96 -25.67 5.25 -34.16
N ALA A 97 -26.93 5.15 -33.74
CA ALA A 97 -28.05 4.83 -34.61
C ALA A 97 -28.58 6.06 -35.36
N ASP A 98 -28.60 7.22 -34.70
CA ASP A 98 -29.06 8.49 -35.28
C ASP A 98 -28.08 9.05 -36.32
N CYS A 99 -26.77 8.83 -36.15
CA CYS A 99 -25.72 9.40 -37.00
C CYS A 99 -25.22 8.48 -38.14
N ILE A 100 -25.95 7.41 -38.50
CA ILE A 100 -25.55 6.51 -39.60
C ILE A 100 -25.43 7.28 -40.93
N GLY A 101 -24.27 7.19 -41.59
CA GLY A 101 -23.94 7.95 -42.81
C GLY A 101 -23.22 9.28 -42.56
N GLN A 102 -22.96 9.63 -41.29
CA GLN A 102 -22.26 10.85 -40.89
C GLN A 102 -21.10 10.53 -39.92
N PRO A 103 -20.02 11.33 -39.93
CA PRO A 103 -19.06 11.38 -38.82
C PRO A 103 -19.77 11.57 -37.47
N VAL A 104 -19.17 11.05 -36.40
CA VAL A 104 -19.81 10.97 -35.07
C VAL A 104 -18.82 10.90 -33.89
N VAL A 105 -17.51 10.80 -34.13
CA VAL A 105 -16.52 10.56 -33.07
C VAL A 105 -16.41 11.76 -32.14
N PHE A 106 -16.49 12.98 -32.67
CA PHE A 106 -16.49 14.19 -31.85
C PHE A 106 -17.76 14.29 -31.00
N GLU A 107 -18.92 13.99 -31.58
CA GLU A 107 -20.21 13.96 -30.88
C GLU A 107 -20.25 12.90 -29.77
N LEU A 108 -19.58 11.75 -29.95
CA LEU A 108 -19.41 10.76 -28.89
C LEU A 108 -18.50 11.26 -27.77
N ILE A 109 -17.42 11.96 -28.11
CA ILE A 109 -16.49 12.56 -27.13
C ILE A 109 -17.23 13.57 -26.25
N GLU A 110 -18.00 14.48 -26.85
CA GLU A 110 -18.77 15.49 -26.11
C GLU A 110 -19.91 14.87 -25.29
N LEU A 111 -20.66 13.90 -25.85
CA LEU A 111 -21.71 13.16 -25.12
C LEU A 111 -21.15 12.45 -23.87
N ILE A 112 -19.98 11.82 -23.99
CA ILE A 112 -19.34 11.14 -22.85
C ILE A 112 -18.80 12.17 -21.85
N ARG A 113 -18.19 13.29 -22.31
CA ARG A 113 -17.76 14.39 -21.43
C ARG A 113 -18.93 14.98 -20.64
N GLU A 114 -20.09 15.19 -21.26
CA GLU A 114 -21.31 15.65 -20.60
C GLU A 114 -21.76 14.65 -19.53
N CYS A 115 -21.87 13.35 -19.86
CA CYS A 115 -22.20 12.30 -18.90
C CYS A 115 -21.21 12.21 -17.73
N LEU A 116 -19.90 12.32 -17.99
CA LEU A 116 -18.86 12.36 -16.96
C LEU A 116 -19.00 13.58 -16.06
N THR A 117 -19.44 14.72 -16.61
CA THR A 117 -19.64 15.98 -15.87
C THR A 117 -20.84 15.88 -14.92
N GLU A 118 -21.96 15.32 -15.36
CA GLU A 118 -23.11 15.05 -14.50
C GLU A 118 -22.79 14.03 -13.38
N SER A 119 -21.96 13.03 -13.70
CA SER A 119 -21.53 11.96 -12.80
C SER A 119 -20.20 12.21 -12.09
N ASN A 120 -19.72 13.46 -12.03
CA ASN A 120 -18.43 13.83 -11.41
C ASN A 120 -18.44 13.82 -9.85
N LEU A 121 -19.02 12.78 -9.25
CA LEU A 121 -18.88 12.41 -7.85
C LEU A 121 -18.51 10.92 -7.84
N PRO A 122 -17.37 10.51 -7.29
CA PRO A 122 -16.89 9.14 -7.44
C PRO A 122 -17.87 8.15 -6.80
N SER A 123 -18.48 7.30 -7.63
CA SER A 123 -19.38 6.25 -7.20
C SER A 123 -18.64 5.19 -6.37
N GLY A 124 -19.30 4.66 -5.34
CA GLY A 124 -18.75 3.60 -4.47
C GLY A 124 -18.52 4.08 -3.04
N GLN A 125 -17.63 3.38 -2.33
CA GLN A 125 -17.40 3.54 -0.89
C GLN A 125 -15.94 3.90 -0.60
N CYS A 126 -15.71 4.71 0.44
CA CYS A 126 -14.37 4.92 0.98
C CYS A 126 -13.90 3.65 1.70
N MET A 127 -12.86 3.00 1.20
CA MET A 127 -12.38 1.69 1.72
C MET A 127 -11.77 1.74 3.14
N ILE A 128 -11.80 2.88 3.82
CA ILE A 128 -11.38 3.04 5.22
C ILE A 128 -12.59 2.99 6.18
N CYS A 129 -13.73 3.58 5.79
CA CYS A 129 -14.92 3.71 6.64
C CYS A 129 -16.17 3.01 6.07
N LEU A 130 -16.11 2.50 4.84
CA LEU A 130 -17.16 1.79 4.09
C LEU A 130 -18.44 2.61 3.81
N PHE A 131 -18.45 3.90 4.15
CA PHE A 131 -19.51 4.82 3.73
C PHE A 131 -19.34 5.24 2.27
N GLY A 132 -20.48 5.42 1.58
CA GLY A 132 -20.52 6.00 0.24
C GLY A 132 -20.18 7.50 0.22
N PHE A 133 -19.75 7.99 -0.94
CA PHE A 133 -19.53 9.43 -1.16
C PHE A 133 -20.86 10.14 -1.42
N THR A 134 -21.06 11.30 -0.80
CA THR A 134 -22.30 12.10 -0.89
C THR A 134 -22.01 13.54 -1.27
N LYS A 135 -22.98 14.23 -1.88
CA LYS A 135 -22.83 15.65 -2.26
C LYS A 135 -22.68 16.52 -1.01
N GLY A 136 -21.45 17.00 -0.76
CA GLY A 136 -21.06 17.74 0.44
C GLY A 136 -19.99 17.06 1.31
N ASP A 137 -19.65 15.79 1.03
CA ASP A 137 -18.47 15.16 1.64
C ASP A 137 -17.16 15.79 1.14
N MET A 138 -16.18 15.96 2.03
CA MET A 138 -14.81 16.24 1.63
C MET A 138 -14.07 14.93 1.36
N PHE A 139 -13.70 14.69 0.10
CA PHE A 139 -12.96 13.50 -0.34
C PHE A 139 -11.74 13.89 -1.18
N ILE A 140 -10.85 12.92 -1.40
CA ILE A 140 -9.63 13.06 -2.18
C ILE A 140 -9.43 11.86 -3.13
N LYS A 141 -9.02 12.18 -4.36
CA LYS A 141 -8.53 11.26 -5.40
C LYS A 141 -7.01 11.13 -5.24
N THR A 142 -6.49 9.92 -5.02
CA THR A 142 -5.04 9.68 -5.05
C THR A 142 -4.52 9.54 -6.48
N GLU A 143 -3.21 9.68 -6.70
CA GLU A 143 -2.55 9.47 -8.01
C GLU A 143 -2.83 8.07 -8.61
N CYS A 144 -2.99 7.07 -7.76
CA CYS A 144 -3.38 5.71 -8.18
C CYS A 144 -4.90 5.55 -8.42
N TYR A 145 -5.65 6.66 -8.49
CA TYR A 145 -7.10 6.74 -8.68
C TYR A 145 -7.91 5.89 -7.70
N HIS A 146 -7.56 6.03 -6.42
CA HIS A 146 -8.37 5.54 -5.31
C HIS A 146 -8.97 6.72 -4.53
N TYR A 147 -10.22 6.57 -4.09
CA TYR A 147 -10.99 7.63 -3.48
C TYR A 147 -11.18 7.37 -1.98
N PHE A 148 -10.99 8.41 -1.18
CA PHE A 148 -11.19 8.34 0.27
C PHE A 148 -11.81 9.64 0.78
N HIS A 149 -12.65 9.59 1.81
CA HIS A 149 -12.98 10.80 2.56
C HIS A 149 -11.67 11.37 3.15
N SER A 150 -11.43 12.67 2.98
CA SER A 150 -10.15 13.30 3.30
C SER A 150 -9.77 13.08 4.77
N HIS A 151 -10.77 13.18 5.66
CA HIS A 151 -10.66 12.86 7.09
C HIS A 151 -10.20 11.42 7.36
N CYS A 152 -10.77 10.44 6.63
CA CYS A 152 -10.43 9.03 6.80
C CYS A 152 -9.01 8.72 6.32
N LEU A 153 -8.58 9.31 5.19
CA LEU A 153 -7.19 9.16 4.73
C LEU A 153 -6.21 9.85 5.68
N ALA A 154 -6.51 11.06 6.16
CA ALA A 154 -5.68 11.76 7.15
C ALA A 154 -5.39 10.88 8.37
N LEU A 155 -6.44 10.32 8.99
CA LEU A 155 -6.31 9.44 10.15
C LEU A 155 -5.51 8.17 9.81
N HIS A 156 -5.76 7.53 8.66
CA HIS A 156 -5.04 6.33 8.26
C HIS A 156 -3.54 6.56 8.09
N LEU A 157 -3.14 7.66 7.44
CA LEU A 157 -1.73 8.01 7.23
C LEU A 157 -1.05 8.35 8.57
N LEU A 158 -1.70 9.18 9.41
CA LEU A 158 -1.18 9.54 10.75
C LEU A 158 -0.99 8.31 11.66
N SER A 159 -1.99 7.42 11.74
CA SER A 159 -1.88 6.18 12.51
C SER A 159 -0.85 5.21 11.94
N SER A 160 -0.69 5.15 10.61
CA SER A 160 0.34 4.32 9.96
C SER A 160 1.76 4.81 10.26
N ARG A 161 1.95 6.14 10.28
CA ARG A 161 3.20 6.79 10.66
C ARG A 161 3.56 6.50 12.13
N GLN A 162 2.60 6.72 13.05
CA GLN A 162 2.77 6.41 14.47
C GLN A 162 3.12 4.92 14.69
N TYR A 163 2.36 4.00 14.08
CA TYR A 163 2.62 2.57 14.20
C TYR A 163 4.02 2.19 13.68
N TYR A 164 4.46 2.79 12.56
CA TYR A 164 5.80 2.59 12.05
C TYR A 164 6.90 3.07 13.03
N GLU A 165 6.68 4.21 13.69
CA GLU A 165 7.60 4.79 14.67
C GLU A 165 7.68 3.92 15.94
N GLU A 166 6.55 3.52 16.51
CA GLU A 166 6.49 2.57 17.63
C GLU A 166 7.17 1.23 17.29
N GLU A 167 6.93 0.69 16.10
CA GLU A 167 7.58 -0.53 15.61
C GLU A 167 9.08 -0.34 15.28
N LYS A 168 9.56 0.90 15.16
CA LYS A 168 10.99 1.21 15.01
C LYS A 168 11.66 1.29 16.39
N GLU A 169 11.04 1.94 17.37
CA GLU A 169 11.59 2.07 18.73
C GLU A 169 11.80 0.72 19.43
N LYS A 170 10.93 -0.25 19.16
CA LYS A 170 11.03 -1.64 19.67
C LYS A 170 12.26 -2.42 19.15
N LEU A 171 12.94 -1.95 18.11
CA LEU A 171 14.10 -2.61 17.52
C LEU A 171 15.42 -2.21 18.19
N ALA A 172 16.43 -3.08 18.09
CA ALA A 172 17.79 -2.76 18.54
C ALA A 172 18.40 -1.61 17.71
N PRO A 173 19.25 -0.73 18.28
CA PRO A 173 19.74 0.48 17.60
C PRO A 173 20.37 0.23 16.21
N TRP A 174 21.08 -0.88 16.02
CA TRP A 174 21.68 -1.23 14.72
C TRP A 174 20.61 -1.52 13.65
N GLN A 175 19.47 -2.10 14.03
CA GLN A 175 18.33 -2.34 13.13
C GLN A 175 17.58 -1.03 12.83
N GLN A 176 17.51 -0.11 13.78
CA GLN A 176 16.90 1.21 13.59
C GLN A 176 17.65 2.05 12.53
N MET A 177 18.97 1.89 12.45
CA MET A 177 19.83 2.56 11.46
C MET A 177 19.72 1.96 10.04
N THR A 178 19.37 0.67 9.92
CA THR A 178 19.23 -0.02 8.63
C THR A 178 17.80 -0.10 8.11
N ARG A 179 16.80 0.32 8.90
CA ARG A 179 15.38 0.31 8.52
C ARG A 179 15.10 1.39 7.46
N ALA A 180 14.44 0.99 6.37
CA ALA A 180 14.03 1.89 5.29
C ALA A 180 13.14 3.05 5.82
N PRO A 181 13.19 4.25 5.21
CA PRO A 181 12.36 5.37 5.64
C PRO A 181 10.87 5.05 5.53
N PHE A 182 10.06 5.66 6.40
CA PHE A 182 8.61 5.59 6.27
C PHE A 182 8.15 6.27 4.97
N LYS A 183 7.06 5.74 4.41
CA LYS A 183 6.42 6.21 3.18
C LYS A 183 4.91 6.15 3.40
N GLU A 184 4.22 7.23 3.07
CA GLU A 184 2.76 7.22 3.01
C GLU A 184 2.32 6.33 1.86
N ILE A 185 1.39 5.40 2.09
CA ILE A 185 0.94 4.43 1.08
C ILE A 185 -0.59 4.41 0.97
N CYS A 186 -1.08 4.15 -0.24
CA CYS A 186 -2.51 3.97 -0.48
C CYS A 186 -3.02 2.70 0.23
N PRO A 187 -4.10 2.79 1.05
CA PRO A 187 -4.66 1.64 1.77
C PRO A 187 -5.01 0.43 0.88
N ILE A 188 -5.36 0.67 -0.39
CA ILE A 188 -5.89 -0.36 -1.30
C ILE A 188 -4.76 -1.04 -2.08
N CYS A 189 -3.95 -0.27 -2.81
CA CYS A 189 -2.92 -0.81 -3.72
C CYS A 189 -1.49 -0.73 -3.17
N ARG A 190 -1.26 -0.09 -2.01
CA ARG A 190 0.05 0.10 -1.35
C ARG A 190 1.11 0.84 -2.18
N ILE A 191 0.71 1.50 -3.27
CA ILE A 191 1.53 2.47 -3.98
C ILE A 191 1.74 3.69 -3.08
N GLU A 192 2.95 4.24 -3.10
CA GLU A 192 3.32 5.46 -2.36
C GLU A 192 2.43 6.65 -2.79
N VAL A 193 2.07 7.52 -1.84
CA VAL A 193 1.26 8.72 -2.11
C VAL A 193 1.99 9.98 -1.69
N THR A 194 1.88 11.02 -2.52
CA THR A 194 2.54 12.34 -2.36
C THR A 194 1.81 13.28 -1.40
N ILE A 195 0.74 12.82 -0.76
CA ILE A 195 -0.20 13.63 0.01
C ILE A 195 0.31 13.83 1.44
N ASP A 196 0.49 15.08 1.86
CA ASP A 196 0.73 15.41 3.27
C ASP A 196 -0.57 15.24 4.09
N PRO A 197 -0.60 14.39 5.13
CA PRO A 197 -1.79 14.23 5.97
C PRO A 197 -2.17 15.51 6.74
N SER A 198 -1.24 16.44 6.97
CA SER A 198 -1.53 17.70 7.66
C SER A 198 -2.49 18.58 6.85
N SER A 199 -2.39 18.57 5.52
CA SER A 199 -3.34 19.23 4.60
C SER A 199 -4.77 18.69 4.72
N LEU A 200 -4.94 17.41 5.06
CA LEU A 200 -6.23 16.73 5.18
C LEU A 200 -6.82 16.76 6.60
N ALA A 201 -6.00 17.03 7.62
CA ALA A 201 -6.38 16.93 9.03
C ALA A 201 -7.52 17.86 9.48
N GLY A 202 -7.81 18.91 8.70
CA GLY A 202 -8.96 19.81 8.94
C GLY A 202 -10.29 19.33 8.36
N ALA A 203 -10.32 18.22 7.61
CA ALA A 203 -11.55 17.73 6.96
C ALA A 203 -12.56 17.17 7.98
N PRO A 204 -13.87 17.39 7.76
CA PRO A 204 -14.93 16.81 8.59
C PRO A 204 -15.07 15.30 8.34
N PRO A 205 -15.59 14.53 9.33
CA PRO A 205 -15.95 13.13 9.11
C PRO A 205 -17.06 12.99 8.04
N PRO A 206 -17.20 11.81 7.39
CA PRO A 206 -18.20 11.58 6.35
C PRO A 206 -19.63 11.92 6.81
N LEU A 207 -20.41 12.61 5.97
CA LEU A 207 -21.80 12.99 6.29
C LEU A 207 -22.67 11.77 6.62
N SER A 208 -22.48 10.67 5.89
CA SER A 208 -23.13 9.38 6.16
C SER A 208 -22.76 8.78 7.52
N SER A 209 -21.57 9.08 8.05
CA SER A 209 -21.13 8.59 9.38
C SER A 209 -21.70 9.43 10.53
N VAL A 210 -21.85 10.75 10.33
CA VAL A 210 -22.47 11.65 11.32
C VAL A 210 -23.96 11.39 11.45
N ASN A 211 -24.62 11.04 10.35
CA ASN A 211 -26.05 10.70 10.30
C ASN A 211 -26.35 9.21 10.55
N ALA A 212 -25.33 8.38 10.79
CA ALA A 212 -25.51 6.96 11.08
C ALA A 212 -26.22 6.76 12.43
N ALA A 213 -27.09 5.74 12.51
CA ALA A 213 -27.61 5.31 13.80
C ALA A 213 -26.43 4.83 14.70
N PRO A 214 -26.42 5.16 16.00
CA PRO A 214 -25.37 4.69 16.91
C PRO A 214 -25.29 3.16 16.89
N PHE A 215 -24.08 2.61 16.92
CA PHE A 215 -23.91 1.17 17.02
C PHE A 215 -24.36 0.69 18.40
N PHE A 216 -25.45 -0.08 18.42
CA PHE A 216 -25.89 -0.85 19.58
C PHE A 216 -25.57 -2.32 19.32
N LEU A 217 -24.93 -2.99 20.29
CA LEU A 217 -24.85 -4.45 20.25
C LEU A 217 -26.29 -4.99 20.27
N THR A 218 -26.68 -5.74 19.24
CA THR A 218 -27.90 -6.56 19.29
C THR A 218 -27.76 -7.57 20.42
N ASP A 219 -28.88 -8.04 20.99
CA ASP A 219 -28.80 -9.01 22.09
C ASP A 219 -28.11 -10.31 21.65
N GLU A 220 -28.23 -10.69 20.37
CA GLU A 220 -27.46 -11.78 19.75
C GLU A 220 -25.94 -11.58 19.86
N MET A 221 -25.43 -10.38 19.56
CA MET A 221 -23.99 -10.06 19.70
C MET A 221 -23.53 -10.00 21.16
N LYS A 222 -24.44 -9.83 22.11
CA LYS A 222 -24.12 -9.90 23.55
C LYS A 222 -23.96 -11.35 24.05
N VAL A 223 -24.52 -12.36 23.37
CA VAL A 223 -24.43 -13.77 23.79
C VAL A 223 -23.15 -14.48 23.31
N SER A 224 -22.08 -13.74 23.00
CA SER A 224 -20.80 -14.30 22.54
C SER A 224 -20.22 -15.36 23.50
N ASP A 225 -20.47 -15.22 24.81
CA ASP A 225 -20.12 -16.19 25.86
C ASP A 225 -20.71 -17.60 25.65
N HIS A 226 -21.79 -17.71 24.85
CA HIS A 226 -22.48 -18.96 24.55
C HIS A 226 -22.49 -19.28 23.04
N ALA A 227 -21.66 -18.60 22.24
CA ALA A 227 -21.49 -18.95 20.84
C ALA A 227 -21.04 -20.42 20.73
N PRO A 228 -21.79 -21.30 20.03
CA PRO A 228 -21.40 -22.70 19.93
C PRO A 228 -20.05 -22.81 19.22
N PRO A 229 -19.12 -23.64 19.72
CA PRO A 229 -17.82 -23.81 19.06
C PRO A 229 -18.02 -24.27 17.61
N PRO A 230 -17.13 -23.87 16.68
CA PRO A 230 -17.33 -24.10 15.25
C PRO A 230 -17.56 -25.59 14.95
N ILE A 231 -18.49 -25.89 14.04
CA ILE A 231 -18.99 -27.25 13.81
C ILE A 231 -17.87 -28.25 13.46
N SER A 232 -16.75 -27.77 12.91
CA SER A 232 -15.53 -28.53 12.66
C SER A 232 -14.79 -29.00 13.93
N SER A 233 -14.85 -28.25 15.04
CA SER A 233 -14.28 -28.69 16.33
C SER A 233 -15.26 -29.50 17.18
N VAL A 234 -16.57 -29.33 16.98
CA VAL A 234 -17.61 -30.19 17.61
C VAL A 234 -17.51 -31.63 17.09
N ASN A 235 -17.24 -31.80 15.79
CA ASN A 235 -17.12 -33.10 15.14
C ASN A 235 -15.66 -33.55 14.93
N ALA A 236 -14.68 -32.86 15.54
CA ALA A 236 -13.29 -33.30 15.50
C ALA A 236 -13.10 -34.56 16.36
N GLU A 237 -12.38 -35.56 15.83
CA GLU A 237 -11.91 -36.66 16.68
C GLU A 237 -11.01 -36.11 17.80
N PRO A 238 -11.13 -36.59 19.04
CA PRO A 238 -10.32 -36.10 20.15
C PRO A 238 -8.83 -36.37 19.86
N PHE A 239 -7.98 -35.37 20.09
CA PHE A 239 -6.55 -35.49 19.80
C PHE A 239 -5.89 -36.63 20.60
N ILE A 240 -5.57 -37.72 19.91
CA ILE A 240 -4.81 -38.84 20.45
C ILE A 240 -3.33 -38.62 20.11
N LEU A 241 -2.50 -38.44 21.14
CA LEU A 241 -1.05 -38.34 20.98
C LEU A 241 -0.50 -39.71 20.56
N THR A 242 -0.24 -39.88 19.26
CA THR A 242 0.31 -41.13 18.69
C THR A 242 1.75 -41.37 19.14
N ASP A 243 2.22 -42.61 19.07
CA ASP A 243 3.60 -42.95 19.47
C ASP A 243 4.65 -42.34 18.53
N GLU A 244 4.30 -42.11 17.26
CA GLU A 244 5.10 -41.32 16.32
C GLU A 244 5.24 -39.87 16.78
N MET A 245 4.14 -39.23 17.22
CA MET A 245 4.20 -37.85 17.76
C MET A 245 5.00 -37.79 19.08
N LYS A 246 4.91 -38.80 19.95
CA LYS A 246 5.77 -38.90 21.15
C LYS A 246 7.24 -39.05 20.77
N GLU A 247 7.55 -39.78 19.71
CA GLU A 247 8.93 -39.92 19.23
C GLU A 247 9.45 -38.65 18.56
N LEU A 248 8.63 -37.98 17.76
CA LEU A 248 8.97 -36.67 17.19
C LEU A 248 9.20 -35.65 18.32
N GLN A 249 8.37 -35.66 19.37
CA GLN A 249 8.55 -34.80 20.54
C GLN A 249 9.88 -35.08 21.28
N ARG A 250 10.28 -36.36 21.44
CA ARG A 250 11.61 -36.71 21.98
C ARG A 250 12.73 -36.15 21.09
N LYS A 251 12.71 -36.47 19.80
CA LYS A 251 13.73 -36.03 18.82
C LYS A 251 13.87 -34.50 18.76
N MET A 252 12.76 -33.77 18.86
CA MET A 252 12.75 -32.31 18.90
C MET A 252 13.24 -31.75 20.24
N ALA A 253 12.96 -32.41 21.37
CA ALA A 253 13.50 -32.02 22.67
C ALA A 253 15.03 -32.25 22.76
N ASP A 254 15.52 -33.38 22.25
CA ASP A 254 16.96 -33.68 22.16
C ASP A 254 17.69 -32.67 21.26
N LEU A 255 17.09 -32.32 20.12
CA LEU A 255 17.60 -31.32 19.18
C LEU A 255 17.59 -29.91 19.79
N LEU A 256 16.54 -29.53 20.53
CA LEU A 256 16.45 -28.26 21.27
C LEU A 256 17.55 -28.18 22.34
N ALA A 257 17.76 -29.24 23.11
CA ALA A 257 18.81 -29.31 24.13
C ALA A 257 20.21 -29.22 23.52
N TYR A 258 20.46 -29.87 22.37
CA TYR A 258 21.71 -29.74 21.63
C TYR A 258 21.93 -28.32 21.08
N GLN A 259 20.89 -27.66 20.57
CA GLN A 259 20.96 -26.27 20.12
C GLN A 259 21.21 -25.30 21.30
N GLN A 260 20.56 -25.51 22.46
CA GLN A 260 20.81 -24.75 23.69
C GLN A 260 22.26 -24.92 24.15
N ALA A 261 22.78 -26.15 24.21
CA ALA A 261 24.16 -26.44 24.60
C ALA A 261 25.21 -25.84 23.66
N LYS A 262 24.84 -25.48 22.42
CA LYS A 262 25.69 -24.76 21.45
C LYS A 262 25.38 -23.26 21.33
N GLY A 263 24.52 -22.70 22.18
CA GLY A 263 24.13 -21.28 22.12
C GLY A 263 23.36 -20.88 20.87
N GLY A 264 22.81 -21.84 20.13
CA GLY A 264 22.09 -21.64 18.86
C GLY A 264 20.61 -21.28 19.01
N ILE A 265 20.14 -21.03 20.23
CA ILE A 265 18.77 -20.59 20.54
C ILE A 265 18.85 -19.24 21.24
N ILE A 266 18.22 -18.24 20.64
CA ILE A 266 18.11 -16.88 21.17
C ILE A 266 16.78 -16.79 21.93
N GLY A 267 16.84 -16.57 23.24
CA GLY A 267 15.66 -16.33 24.08
C GLY A 267 15.00 -14.99 23.77
N TYR A 268 13.69 -14.88 24.01
CA TYR A 268 12.97 -13.62 23.80
C TYR A 268 13.35 -12.60 24.88
N GLY A 269 14.34 -11.75 24.57
CA GLY A 269 14.96 -10.80 25.51
C GLY A 269 16.44 -11.08 25.79
N ASP A 270 17.00 -12.21 25.34
CA ASP A 270 18.44 -12.46 25.41
C ASP A 270 19.16 -11.74 24.27
N SER A 271 20.07 -10.82 24.60
CA SER A 271 21.11 -10.39 23.67
C SER A 271 22.12 -11.53 23.51
N GLY A 272 21.82 -12.46 22.59
CA GLY A 272 22.65 -13.63 22.30
C GLY A 272 24.10 -13.26 21.92
N PRO A 273 25.02 -14.26 21.95
CA PRO A 273 26.42 -14.03 21.58
C PRO A 273 26.53 -13.44 20.16
N ALA A 274 27.60 -12.67 19.93
CA ALA A 274 27.82 -11.98 18.65
C ALA A 274 27.68 -12.95 17.46
N PRO A 275 27.06 -12.50 16.34
CA PRO A 275 26.79 -13.36 15.20
C PRO A 275 28.08 -13.97 14.65
N LEU A 276 28.03 -15.24 14.26
CA LEU A 276 29.16 -15.98 13.73
C LEU A 276 29.71 -15.27 12.48
N THR A 277 30.88 -14.64 12.62
CA THR A 277 31.71 -14.25 11.48
C THR A 277 32.12 -15.51 10.73
N ILE A 278 31.67 -15.65 9.50
CA ILE A 278 32.13 -16.69 8.57
C ILE A 278 33.55 -16.30 8.15
N THR A 279 34.56 -16.78 8.87
CA THR A 279 35.94 -16.75 8.40
C THR A 279 36.09 -17.76 7.26
N THR A 280 36.59 -17.33 6.11
CA THR A 280 36.93 -18.26 5.03
C THR A 280 38.30 -18.89 5.31
N PRO A 281 38.71 -19.96 4.60
CA PRO A 281 40.06 -20.51 4.76
C PRO A 281 41.19 -19.51 4.49
N GLU A 282 40.89 -18.44 3.75
CA GLU A 282 41.82 -17.39 3.31
C GLU A 282 42.27 -16.47 4.47
N ASP A 283 41.45 -16.34 5.52
CA ASP A 283 41.77 -15.52 6.71
C ASP A 283 42.94 -16.07 7.54
N ASN A 284 43.31 -17.35 7.34
CA ASN A 284 44.19 -18.09 8.23
C ASN A 284 45.67 -18.10 7.78
N GLU A 285 46.00 -17.64 6.57
CA GLU A 285 47.37 -17.76 6.00
C GLU A 285 48.32 -16.59 6.37
N ASN A 286 47.84 -15.53 7.03
CA ASN A 286 48.60 -14.28 7.24
C ASN A 286 49.21 -14.09 8.64
N ASN A 287 49.19 -15.09 9.53
CA ASN A 287 49.61 -14.92 10.94
C ASN A 287 50.83 -15.76 11.38
N ASP A 288 51.70 -16.13 10.45
CA ASP A 288 53.00 -16.79 10.71
C ASP A 288 54.17 -15.94 10.20
N ASN A 289 54.56 -14.90 10.95
CA ASN A 289 55.92 -14.30 10.93
C ASN A 289 56.13 -13.23 12.03
N ASN A 290 56.99 -13.54 13.02
CA ASN A 290 57.69 -12.66 13.99
C ASN A 290 56.97 -11.43 14.62
N GLY A 291 57.10 -11.15 15.92
CA GLY A 291 57.93 -11.79 16.94
C GLY A 291 58.77 -10.80 17.75
N THR A 292 58.38 -10.56 19.01
CA THR A 292 59.21 -10.06 20.13
C THR A 292 59.75 -8.62 20.06
N SER A 293 59.69 -7.92 21.21
CA SER A 293 60.22 -6.56 21.49
C SER A 293 59.35 -5.39 20.96
N GLY A 294 59.33 -4.22 21.59
CA GLY A 294 59.87 -3.87 22.91
C GLY A 294 60.40 -2.44 23.01
N CYS A 295 59.83 -1.66 23.94
CA CYS A 295 60.29 -0.35 24.42
C CYS A 295 60.19 0.88 23.49
N SER A 296 59.74 1.97 24.12
CA SER A 296 59.64 3.39 23.77
C SER A 296 60.72 4.02 22.86
N GLN A 297 60.34 5.09 22.14
CA GLN A 297 60.90 6.45 22.37
C GLN A 297 60.12 7.61 21.69
N ASP A 298 60.41 8.84 22.12
CA ASP A 298 59.68 10.10 21.84
C ASP A 298 59.96 10.79 20.49
N SER A 299 58.97 11.55 19.99
CA SER A 299 59.05 13.01 19.66
C SER A 299 57.65 13.52 19.22
N LYS A 300 57.06 14.61 19.77
CA LYS A 300 57.39 16.06 19.64
C LYS A 300 57.35 16.56 18.18
N VAL A 301 56.63 17.61 17.77
CA VAL A 301 55.68 18.60 18.38
C VAL A 301 54.76 19.15 17.23
N SER A 302 53.67 19.91 17.38
CA SER A 302 53.10 20.79 18.45
C SER A 302 51.60 20.41 18.71
N ASN A 303 50.56 21.25 18.99
CA ASN A 303 50.40 22.71 19.15
C ASN A 303 49.15 23.14 19.99
N ALA A 304 49.01 24.46 20.18
CA ALA A 304 47.86 25.26 20.63
C ALA A 304 46.52 25.00 19.87
N ASN A 305 45.31 25.29 20.39
CA ASN A 305 44.81 25.94 21.63
C ASN A 305 43.28 25.66 21.79
N SER A 306 42.52 25.92 22.87
CA SER A 306 42.82 26.09 24.33
C SER A 306 41.53 26.32 25.14
N GLY A 307 41.38 25.68 26.31
CA GLY A 307 40.37 26.00 27.34
C GLY A 307 39.01 25.28 27.21
N ILE A 308 38.21 25.08 28.27
CA ILE A 308 38.35 25.48 29.69
C ILE A 308 37.50 24.54 30.59
N ILE A 309 38.06 24.06 31.72
CA ILE A 309 37.45 23.76 33.06
C ILE A 309 36.11 22.96 33.11
N ASN A 310 35.95 21.83 33.82
CA ASN A 310 36.16 21.64 35.27
C ASN A 310 36.30 20.16 35.76
N ASN A 311 36.54 19.99 37.08
CA ASN A 311 36.60 18.78 37.96
C ASN A 311 36.00 17.43 37.47
N ARG A 312 36.56 16.22 37.74
CA ARG A 312 37.29 15.62 38.90
C ARG A 312 36.51 15.41 40.21
N GLN A 313 36.03 14.18 40.43
CA GLN A 313 36.35 13.27 41.57
C GLN A 313 35.59 11.93 41.35
N SER A 314 36.23 10.75 41.42
CA SER A 314 36.48 9.93 42.63
C SER A 314 35.20 9.43 43.32
N GLY A 315 34.98 8.12 43.55
CA GLY A 315 35.85 6.96 43.28
C GLY A 315 35.22 5.63 43.73
N ASN A 316 36.05 4.67 44.14
CA ASN A 316 35.73 3.30 44.63
C ASN A 316 34.45 3.19 45.49
N GLY A 317 33.70 2.08 45.51
CA GLY A 317 33.94 0.76 44.91
C GLY A 317 34.12 -0.35 45.97
N ASN A 318 33.30 -1.40 45.88
CA ASN A 318 33.54 -2.74 46.46
C ASN A 318 32.60 -3.72 45.72
N SER A 319 33.10 -4.79 45.09
CA SER A 319 33.68 -6.02 45.68
C SER A 319 32.59 -7.03 46.05
N SER A 320 32.21 -7.82 45.05
CA SER A 320 31.32 -8.98 45.18
C SER A 320 31.98 -10.12 45.96
N ASN A 321 31.23 -10.74 46.86
CA ASN A 321 31.06 -12.20 46.87
C ASN A 321 30.03 -12.61 47.92
N ASP A 322 29.04 -13.40 47.50
CA ASP A 322 28.68 -14.58 48.28
C ASP A 322 28.09 -15.65 47.35
N ASN A 323 28.52 -16.90 47.54
CA ASN A 323 28.08 -18.02 46.69
C ASN A 323 26.79 -18.63 47.27
N SER A 324 25.70 -18.62 46.49
CA SER A 324 24.54 -19.48 46.75
C SER A 324 23.75 -19.71 45.46
N ALA A 325 23.66 -20.97 45.03
CA ALA A 325 22.83 -21.38 43.91
C ALA A 325 21.37 -21.57 44.39
N PRO A 326 20.38 -20.85 43.84
CA PRO A 326 18.97 -21.10 44.11
C PRO A 326 18.46 -22.27 43.24
N GLY A 327 17.65 -23.15 43.82
CA GLY A 327 17.07 -24.31 43.14
C GLY A 327 15.91 -23.97 42.19
N SER A 328 15.43 -24.99 41.48
CA SER A 328 14.34 -24.90 40.51
C SER A 328 13.06 -24.28 41.11
N PRO A 329 12.47 -23.24 40.51
CA PRO A 329 11.18 -22.71 40.96
C PRO A 329 10.06 -23.69 40.62
N ALA A 330 9.26 -24.06 41.61
CA ALA A 330 8.06 -24.87 41.43
C ALA A 330 6.99 -24.14 40.59
N ALA A 331 6.01 -24.90 40.11
CA ALA A 331 4.99 -24.47 39.16
C ALA A 331 4.34 -23.12 39.51
N ARG A 332 4.37 -22.18 38.55
CA ARG A 332 3.51 -20.99 38.55
C ARG A 332 2.27 -21.27 37.69
N PRO A 333 1.07 -20.80 38.10
CA PRO A 333 -0.14 -21.00 37.32
C PRO A 333 -0.07 -20.23 35.99
N ALA A 334 -0.69 -20.79 34.95
CA ALA A 334 -0.73 -20.15 33.63
C ALA A 334 -1.53 -18.84 33.69
N TYR A 335 -0.95 -17.78 33.12
CA TYR A 335 -1.60 -16.47 33.00
C TYR A 335 -2.77 -16.55 32.02
N ARG A 336 -4.00 -16.34 32.52
CA ARG A 336 -5.13 -15.95 31.69
C ARG A 336 -5.15 -14.43 31.60
N GLY A 337 -4.97 -13.90 30.39
CA GLY A 337 -5.25 -12.48 30.11
C GLY A 337 -6.76 -12.19 30.14
N PRO A 338 -7.15 -10.91 30.19
CA PRO A 338 -8.55 -10.52 30.21
C PRO A 338 -9.22 -10.73 28.84
N TYR A 339 -10.20 -11.63 28.83
CA TYR A 339 -11.43 -11.50 28.07
C TYR A 339 -12.54 -11.25 29.10
#